data_AF-A0A2T3HSC2-F1
#
_entry.id   AF-A0A2T3HSC2-F1
#
_cell.length_a   1.000
_cell.length_b   1.000
_cell.length_c   1.000
_cell.angle_alpha   90.00
_cell.angle_beta   90.00
_cell.angle_gamma   90.00
#
_symmetry.space_group_name_H-M   'P 1'
#
loop_
_entity.id
_entity.type
_entity.pdbx_description
1 polymer ?
#
loop_
_entity_poly.entity_id
_entity_poly.type
_entity_poly.pdbx_seq_one_letter_code
_entity_poly.pdbx_strand_id
1 'polypeptide(L)'
;MWSSAAASIVVLSGIFWLLAVKPRKGGPTDIADVNPAIAQREVRFAGIIEEKRDSLQALTEHQPELLKKFSTDLQKLDADYEKLKKELPGSPNPGLVVRAMVRNREIQLGILNQQLLIANQVNGTKKENRL
;
A
#
# COMPACT_ATOMS: atom_id res chain seq x y z
N MET A 1 5.08 58.58 -29.41
CA MET A 1 6.05 57.59 -28.89
C MET A 1 5.76 57.33 -27.42
N TRP A 2 4.83 56.43 -27.04
CA TRP A 2 4.62 56.02 -25.62
C TRP A 2 4.14 54.57 -25.45
N SER A 3 4.32 53.71 -26.45
CA SER A 3 3.76 52.34 -26.39
C SER A 3 4.80 51.24 -26.58
N SER A 4 6.07 51.50 -26.28
CA SER A 4 7.12 50.47 -26.37
C SER A 4 7.61 49.97 -24.99
N ALA A 5 7.38 50.72 -23.90
CA ALA A 5 7.89 50.36 -22.58
C ALA A 5 7.05 49.32 -21.80
N ALA A 6 5.77 49.14 -22.12
CA ALA A 6 4.89 48.23 -21.36
C ALA A 6 5.09 46.74 -21.71
N ALA A 7 5.39 46.42 -22.98
CA ALA A 7 5.54 45.04 -23.43
C ALA A 7 6.75 44.33 -22.77
N SER A 8 7.83 45.08 -22.53
CA SER A 8 9.05 44.54 -21.91
C SER A 8 8.83 44.12 -20.44
N ILE A 9 7.92 44.78 -19.71
CA ILE A 9 7.61 44.48 -18.30
C ILE A 9 6.74 43.22 -18.18
N VAL A 10 5.82 43.02 -19.13
CA VAL A 10 4.95 41.82 -19.17
C VAL A 10 5.78 40.56 -19.49
N VAL A 11 6.73 40.66 -20.42
CA VAL A 11 7.62 39.54 -20.78
C VAL A 11 8.54 39.16 -19.62
N LEU A 12 9.15 40.14 -18.94
CA LEU A 12 10.02 39.88 -17.79
C LEU A 12 9.26 39.32 -16.58
N SER A 13 8.02 39.78 -16.34
CA SER A 13 7.15 39.23 -15.28
C SER A 13 6.72 37.78 -15.57
N GLY A 14 6.43 37.45 -16.84
CA GLY A 14 6.10 36.08 -17.26
C GLY A 14 7.27 35.12 -17.09
N ILE A 15 8.49 35.55 -17.42
CA ILE A 15 9.72 34.77 -17.21
C ILE A 15 10.01 34.61 -15.72
N PHE A 16 9.82 35.67 -14.91
CA PHE A 16 9.98 35.59 -13.46
C PHE A 16 8.97 34.63 -12.83
N TRP A 17 7.70 34.64 -13.27
CA TRP A 17 6.71 33.67 -12.81
C TRP A 17 7.10 32.23 -13.20
N LEU A 18 7.48 31.98 -14.46
CA LEU A 18 7.95 30.67 -14.92
C LEU A 18 9.19 30.14 -14.17
N LEU A 19 10.10 31.03 -13.74
CA LEU A 19 11.27 30.67 -12.94
C LEU A 19 10.97 30.58 -11.43
N ALA A 20 9.98 31.34 -10.94
CA ALA A 20 9.55 31.35 -9.54
C ALA A 20 8.64 30.15 -9.20
N VAL A 21 7.90 29.60 -10.18
CA VAL A 21 7.17 28.34 -10.02
C VAL A 21 8.14 27.15 -10.12
N LYS A 22 9.05 27.02 -9.17
CA LYS A 22 9.81 25.77 -8.99
C LYS A 22 8.80 24.71 -8.52
N PRO A 23 8.52 23.63 -9.29
CA PRO A 23 7.74 22.53 -8.74
C PRO A 23 8.49 22.03 -7.50
N ARG A 24 7.83 21.99 -6.34
CA ARG A 24 8.37 21.36 -5.13
C ARG A 24 8.63 19.89 -5.46
N LYS A 25 9.84 19.56 -5.90
CA LYS A 25 10.35 18.20 -5.87
C LYS A 25 10.60 17.87 -4.41
N GLY A 26 9.72 17.08 -3.80
CA GLY A 26 9.96 16.52 -2.47
C GLY A 26 8.69 16.37 -1.63
N GLY A 27 7.70 15.64 -2.13
CA GLY A 27 6.74 14.98 -1.25
C GLY A 27 7.37 13.69 -0.68
N PRO A 28 6.88 13.16 0.45
CA PRO A 28 7.34 11.89 1.00
C PRO A 28 7.25 10.78 -0.06
N THR A 29 8.37 10.14 -0.38
CA THR A 29 8.41 9.07 -1.38
C THR A 29 8.15 7.69 -0.77
N ASP A 30 8.35 7.56 0.54
CA ASP A 30 8.12 6.35 1.29
C ASP A 30 7.54 6.64 2.69
N ILE A 31 7.05 5.60 3.37
CA ILE A 31 6.53 5.64 4.74
C ILE A 31 7.60 6.18 5.71
N ALA A 32 8.88 5.85 5.48
CA ALA A 32 10.00 6.30 6.31
C ALA A 32 10.16 7.83 6.30
N ASP A 33 9.86 8.48 5.18
CA ASP A 33 9.91 9.95 5.03
C ASP A 33 8.80 10.65 5.85
N VAL A 34 7.71 9.93 6.16
CA VAL A 34 6.60 10.44 6.97
C VAL A 34 6.79 10.10 8.45
N ASN A 35 7.08 8.84 8.75
CA ASN A 35 7.26 8.35 10.10
C ASN A 35 8.10 7.06 10.12
N PRO A 36 9.37 7.10 10.58
CA PRO A 36 10.25 5.94 10.57
C PRO A 36 9.81 4.82 11.52
N ALA A 37 9.14 5.14 12.63
CA ALA A 37 8.61 4.12 13.53
C ALA A 37 7.42 3.37 12.92
N ILE A 38 6.64 4.02 12.05
CA ILE A 38 5.59 3.35 11.26
C ILE A 38 6.22 2.47 10.19
N ALA A 39 7.26 2.95 9.49
CA ALA A 39 7.95 2.17 8.46
C ALA A 39 8.50 0.84 9.00
N GLN A 40 9.07 0.84 10.22
CA GLN A 40 9.52 -0.40 10.88
C GLN A 40 8.37 -1.37 11.16
N ARG A 41 7.19 -0.86 11.55
CA ARG A 41 6.00 -1.71 11.77
C ARG A 41 5.49 -2.29 10.45
N GLU A 42 5.50 -1.50 9.38
CA GLU A 42 5.12 -1.95 8.06
C GLU A 42 6.00 -3.12 7.59
N VAL A 43 7.33 -2.98 7.67
CA VAL A 43 8.28 -4.06 7.30
C VAL A 43 8.01 -5.33 8.11
N ARG A 44 7.76 -5.18 9.42
CA ARG A 44 7.41 -6.33 10.27
C ARG A 44 6.11 -7.00 9.81
N PHE A 45 5.06 -6.21 9.55
CA PHE A 45 3.78 -6.78 9.09
C PHE A 45 3.91 -7.46 7.73
N ALA A 46 4.66 -6.88 6.80
CA ALA A 46 4.92 -7.50 5.50
C ALA A 46 5.53 -8.90 5.66
N GLY A 47 6.56 -9.04 6.50
CA GLY A 47 7.18 -10.35 6.77
C GLY A 47 6.22 -11.37 7.40
N ILE A 48 5.41 -10.95 8.38
CA ILE A 48 4.41 -11.85 9.01
C ILE A 48 3.32 -12.26 8.01
N ILE A 49 2.90 -11.34 7.13
CA ILE A 49 1.91 -11.62 6.10
C ILE A 49 2.45 -12.66 5.10
N GLU A 50 3.72 -12.52 4.69
CA GLU A 50 4.40 -13.49 3.81
C GLU A 50 4.46 -14.88 4.46
N GLU A 51 4.97 -14.98 5.69
CA GLU A 51 5.03 -16.25 6.43
C GLU A 51 3.66 -16.95 6.52
N LYS A 52 2.60 -16.18 6.77
CA LYS A 52 1.24 -16.71 6.87
C LYS A 52 0.66 -17.12 5.53
N ARG A 53 1.01 -16.45 4.43
CA ARG A 53 0.63 -16.85 3.08
C ARG A 53 1.27 -18.19 2.71
N ASP A 54 2.55 -18.36 3.02
CA ASP A 54 3.26 -19.62 2.80
C ASP A 54 2.62 -20.76 3.61
N SER A 55 2.33 -20.49 4.89
CA SER A 55 1.62 -21.45 5.76
C SER A 55 0.25 -21.81 5.20
N LEU A 56 -0.50 -20.84 4.68
CA LEU A 56 -1.82 -21.07 4.09
C LEU A 56 -1.71 -21.91 2.82
N GLN A 57 -0.72 -21.64 1.98
CA GLN A 57 -0.45 -22.40 0.76
C GLN A 57 -0.11 -23.86 1.09
N ALA A 58 0.76 -24.10 2.08
CA ALA A 58 1.10 -25.44 2.52
C ALA A 58 -0.12 -26.20 3.06
N LEU A 59 -0.97 -25.56 3.86
CA LEU A 59 -2.20 -26.18 4.37
C LEU A 59 -3.23 -26.45 3.27
N THR A 60 -3.20 -25.71 2.17
CA THR A 60 -4.18 -25.83 1.09
C THR A 60 -3.63 -26.51 -0.17
N GLU A 61 -2.46 -27.13 -0.09
CA GLU A 61 -1.75 -27.77 -1.21
C GLU A 61 -2.64 -28.74 -2.01
N HIS A 62 -3.47 -29.53 -1.32
CA HIS A 62 -4.39 -30.49 -1.95
C HIS A 62 -5.82 -29.95 -2.15
N GLN A 63 -6.02 -28.63 -2.01
CA GLN A 63 -7.31 -27.95 -2.05
C GLN A 63 -7.21 -26.60 -2.79
N PRO A 64 -6.87 -26.59 -4.09
CA PRO A 64 -6.61 -25.36 -4.84
C PRO A 64 -7.81 -24.41 -4.93
N GLU A 65 -9.04 -24.94 -4.97
CA GLU A 65 -10.26 -24.14 -4.95
C GLU A 65 -10.44 -23.39 -3.61
N LEU A 66 -10.02 -24.01 -2.49
CA LEU A 66 -10.04 -23.38 -1.18
C LEU A 66 -9.03 -22.23 -1.09
N LEU A 67 -7.81 -22.46 -1.60
CA LEU A 67 -6.76 -21.44 -1.69
C LEU A 67 -7.23 -20.24 -2.54
N LYS A 68 -7.87 -20.50 -3.68
CA LYS A 68 -8.42 -19.47 -4.56
C LYS A 68 -9.48 -18.62 -3.84
N LYS A 69 -10.40 -19.26 -3.11
CA LYS A 69 -11.43 -18.56 -2.33
C LYS A 69 -10.83 -17.64 -1.28
N PHE A 70 -9.77 -18.08 -0.61
CA PHE A 70 -9.07 -17.28 0.41
C PHE A 70 -8.25 -16.13 -0.19
N SER A 71 -7.71 -16.30 -1.39
CA SER A 71 -6.81 -15.32 -1.98
C SER A 71 -7.53 -14.06 -2.51
N THR A 72 -8.82 -14.13 -2.85
CA THR A 72 -9.56 -13.02 -3.48
C THR A 72 -9.55 -11.73 -2.66
N ASP A 73 -9.87 -11.80 -1.36
CA ASP A 73 -9.91 -10.60 -0.51
C ASP A 73 -8.50 -10.04 -0.27
N LEU A 74 -7.51 -10.92 -0.17
CA LEU A 74 -6.11 -10.53 -0.04
C LEU A 74 -5.60 -9.80 -1.27
N GLN A 75 -5.96 -10.26 -2.47
CA GLN A 75 -5.62 -9.61 -3.74
C GLN A 75 -6.19 -8.20 -3.84
N LYS A 76 -7.44 -8.00 -3.39
CA LYS A 76 -8.05 -6.68 -3.34
C LYS A 76 -7.28 -5.75 -2.39
N LEU A 77 -6.93 -6.25 -1.21
CA LEU A 77 -6.15 -5.49 -0.24
C LEU A 77 -4.75 -5.16 -0.77
N ASP A 78 -4.07 -6.07 -1.46
CA ASP A 78 -2.78 -5.79 -2.10
C ASP A 78 -2.91 -4.67 -3.15
N ALA A 79 -3.95 -4.72 -3.99
CA ALA A 79 -4.21 -3.68 -4.97
C ALA A 79 -4.50 -2.32 -4.32
N ASP A 80 -5.24 -2.29 -3.22
CA ASP A 80 -5.51 -1.06 -2.48
C ASP A 80 -4.26 -0.51 -1.79
N TYR A 81 -3.38 -1.37 -1.27
CA TYR A 81 -2.08 -0.96 -0.75
C TYR A 81 -1.22 -0.30 -1.84
N GLU A 82 -1.14 -0.91 -3.02
CA GLU A 82 -0.37 -0.37 -4.15
C GLU A 82 -0.92 0.98 -4.64
N LYS A 83 -2.24 1.20 -4.57
CA LYS A 83 -2.83 2.52 -4.84
C LYS A 83 -2.38 3.54 -3.81
N LEU A 84 -2.47 3.21 -2.52
CA LEU A 84 -2.04 4.11 -1.43
C LEU A 84 -0.56 4.48 -1.57
N LYS A 85 0.29 3.51 -1.92
CA LYS A 85 1.72 3.75 -2.17
C LYS A 85 1.94 4.74 -3.32
N LYS A 86 1.14 4.66 -4.39
CA LYS A 86 1.19 5.60 -5.52
C LYS A 86 0.65 6.99 -5.17
N GLU A 87 -0.33 7.07 -4.26
CA GLU A 87 -0.91 8.33 -3.80
C GLU A 87 0.00 9.10 -2.84
N LEU A 88 0.84 8.39 -2.08
CA LEU A 88 1.67 8.96 -1.01
C LEU A 88 2.50 10.20 -1.44
N PRO A 89 3.26 10.18 -2.55
CA PRO A 89 4.12 11.30 -2.93
C PRO A 89 3.37 12.56 -3.37
N GLY A 90 2.12 12.42 -3.80
CA GLY A 90 1.25 13.51 -4.23
C GLY A 90 0.20 13.93 -3.20
N SER A 91 0.16 13.26 -2.05
CA SER A 91 -0.92 13.44 -1.08
C SER A 91 -0.80 14.77 -0.33
N PRO A 92 -1.89 15.54 -0.20
CA PRO A 92 -1.92 16.71 0.68
C PRO A 92 -1.85 16.32 2.17
N ASN A 93 -2.11 15.04 2.50
CA ASN A 93 -2.03 14.52 3.86
C ASN A 93 -1.33 13.14 3.86
N PRO A 94 0.01 13.11 3.72
CA PRO A 94 0.77 11.85 3.63
C PRO A 94 0.66 11.00 4.90
N GLY A 95 0.47 11.62 6.07
CA GLY A 95 0.23 10.91 7.33
C GLY A 95 -1.07 10.10 7.34
N LEU A 96 -2.13 10.58 6.67
CA LEU A 96 -3.37 9.83 6.51
C LEU A 96 -3.17 8.63 5.58
N VAL A 97 -2.46 8.82 4.47
CA VAL A 97 -2.15 7.75 3.52
C VAL A 97 -1.34 6.65 4.20
N VAL A 98 -0.29 7.01 4.93
CA VAL A 98 0.52 6.04 5.70
C VAL A 98 -0.32 5.27 6.73
N ARG A 99 -1.23 5.93 7.45
CA ARG A 99 -2.15 5.21 8.37
C ARG A 99 -3.06 4.23 7.63
N ALA A 100 -3.55 4.60 6.44
CA ALA A 100 -4.35 3.70 5.62
C ALA A 100 -3.52 2.51 5.09
N MET A 101 -2.25 2.71 4.74
CA MET A 101 -1.33 1.64 4.33
C MET A 101 -1.13 0.62 5.45
N VAL A 102 -0.83 1.09 6.68
CA VAL A 102 -0.70 0.21 7.85
C VAL A 102 -2.00 -0.52 8.13
N ARG A 103 -3.13 0.20 8.08
CA ARG A 103 -4.45 -0.41 8.31
C ARG A 103 -4.76 -1.51 7.29
N ASN A 104 -4.33 -1.34 6.03
CA ASN A 104 -4.45 -2.40 5.03
C ASN A 104 -3.71 -3.68 5.47
N ARG A 105 -2.46 -3.56 5.93
CA ARG A 105 -1.68 -4.70 6.45
C ARG A 105 -2.32 -5.36 7.67
N GLU A 106 -2.84 -4.56 8.61
CA GLU A 106 -3.56 -5.09 9.78
C GLU A 106 -4.77 -5.94 9.36
N ILE A 107 -5.52 -5.49 8.35
CA ILE A 107 -6.67 -6.24 7.82
C ILE A 107 -6.20 -7.52 7.12
N GLN A 108 -5.15 -7.46 6.29
CA GLN A 108 -4.58 -8.64 5.62
C GLN A 108 -4.16 -9.70 6.65
N LEU A 109 -3.48 -9.28 7.72
CA LEU A 109 -3.07 -10.15 8.81
C LEU A 109 -4.25 -10.80 9.52
N GLY A 110 -5.30 -10.03 9.81
CA GLY A 110 -6.53 -10.54 10.42
C GLY A 110 -7.22 -11.61 9.56
N ILE A 111 -7.35 -11.35 8.26
CA ILE A 111 -7.92 -12.29 7.29
C ILE A 111 -7.09 -13.57 7.22
N LEU A 112 -5.75 -13.45 7.10
CA LEU A 112 -4.86 -14.60 7.05
C LEU A 112 -4.95 -15.48 8.31
N ASN A 113 -5.04 -14.87 9.50
CA ASN A 113 -5.23 -15.62 10.74
C ASN A 113 -6.53 -16.43 10.73
N GLN A 114 -7.62 -15.83 10.26
CA GLN A 114 -8.91 -16.52 10.15
C GLN A 114 -8.85 -17.65 9.11
N GLN A 115 -8.24 -17.41 7.96
CA GLN A 115 -8.11 -18.41 6.90
C GLN A 115 -7.25 -19.59 7.32
N LEU A 116 -6.16 -19.36 8.04
CA LEU A 116 -5.33 -20.42 8.62
C LEU A 116 -6.11 -21.27 9.63
N LEU A 117 -6.94 -20.66 10.48
CA LEU A 117 -7.81 -21.41 11.40
C LEU A 117 -8.77 -22.33 10.62
N ILE A 118 -9.44 -21.80 9.60
CA ILE A 118 -10.38 -22.58 8.77
C ILE A 118 -9.64 -23.70 8.02
N ALA A 119 -8.50 -23.41 7.40
CA ALA A 119 -7.71 -24.39 6.65
C ALA A 119 -7.27 -25.56 7.55
N ASN A 120 -6.84 -25.26 8.78
CA ASN A 120 -6.47 -26.27 9.76
C ASN A 120 -7.66 -27.15 10.17
N GLN A 121 -8.85 -26.57 10.40
CA GLN A 121 -10.06 -27.32 10.72
C GLN A 121 -10.45 -28.28 9.60
N VAL A 122 -10.49 -27.77 8.36
CA VAL A 122 -10.81 -28.58 7.17
C VAL A 122 -9.83 -29.75 7.00
N ASN A 123 -8.53 -29.50 7.21
CA ASN A 123 -7.51 -30.55 7.15
C ASN A 123 -7.62 -31.57 8.29
N GLY A 124 -7.94 -31.13 9.51
CA GLY A 124 -8.13 -31.99 10.67
C GLY A 124 -9.28 -32.97 10.47
N THR A 125 -10.45 -32.48 10.06
CA THR A 125 -11.64 -33.31 9.77
C THR A 125 -11.38 -34.34 8.65
N LYS A 126 -10.57 -33.99 7.64
CA LYS A 126 -10.21 -34.92 6.56
C LYS A 126 -9.29 -36.05 7.02
N LYS A 127 -8.43 -35.82 8.03
CA LYS A 127 -7.56 -36.86 8.59
C LYS A 127 -8.35 -37.85 9.45
N GLU A 128 -9.30 -37.38 10.23
CA GLU A 128 -10.16 -38.22 11.08
C GLU A 128 -11.08 -39.13 10.25
N ASN A 129 -11.71 -38.61 9.19
CA ASN A 129 -12.58 -39.40 8.30
C ASN A 129 -11.83 -40.41 7.40
N ARG A 130 -10.49 -40.43 7.40
CA ARG A 130 -9.65 -41.37 6.63
C ARG A 130 -9.07 -42.50 7.48
N LEU A 131 -9.31 -42.47 8.79
CA LEU A 131 -8.99 -43.55 9.74
C LEU A 131 -10.22 -44.45 9.91
#